data_AF-A0A6N7PJW6-F1
#
_entry.id   AF-A0A6N7PJW6-F1
#
_cell.length_a   1.000
_cell.length_b   1.000
_cell.length_c   1.000
_cell.angle_alpha   90.00
_cell.angle_beta   90.00
_cell.angle_gamma   90.00
#
_symmetry.space_group_name_H-M   'P 1'
#
loop_
_entity.id
_entity.type
_entity.pdbx_description
1 polymer ?
#
loop_
_entity_poly.entity_id
_entity_poly.type
_entity_poly.pdbx_seq_one_letter_code
_entity_poly.pdbx_strand_id
1 'polypeptide(L)'
;MSEIIGVYSLDDSFSEHMSLTLYPDSFAVRWSLCNLTANFMAEYFAELFPDADNDGKLISRAEVSGAVSYVLNELVENAVKFNRSGDINVTVGIGKEDLVCLVSNHIANGEVPPLREKLLELSREDPGELLRRQAEANAEDVEATGSGLGYLIIMSDYGVSLGWKLDPVSAQNTCIRTMARLPILKERARMEIKGGNYRVWYDPAEVTVYFEGILRLGGPQEYQPIEDLLEKVLLGNAKSITIDMRTLNFLNSSGINVLYKFAIAMRKKGDVQLVVRGSKAIPWQGKSLPNLKKFNQNFEMIFCD
;
A
#
# COMPACT_ATOMS: atom_id res chain seq x y z
N MET A 1 -26.60 -12.88 -3.09
CA MET A 1 -25.73 -12.43 -4.19
C MET A 1 -24.34 -12.28 -3.63
N SER A 2 -23.31 -12.60 -4.42
CA SER A 2 -21.92 -12.35 -4.03
C SER A 2 -21.68 -10.86 -3.74
N GLU A 3 -20.92 -10.55 -2.70
CA GLU A 3 -20.56 -9.19 -2.33
C GLU A 3 -19.05 -9.06 -2.17
N ILE A 4 -18.51 -7.91 -2.62
CA ILE A 4 -17.10 -7.54 -2.45
C ILE A 4 -17.02 -6.30 -1.55
N ILE A 5 -16.11 -6.33 -0.58
CA ILE A 5 -15.82 -5.22 0.34
C ILE A 5 -14.31 -5.00 0.35
N GLY A 6 -13.85 -3.75 0.28
CA GLY A 6 -12.41 -3.43 0.28
C GLY A 6 -11.71 -3.83 -1.03
N VAL A 7 -10.40 -4.09 -0.93
CA VAL A 7 -9.50 -4.32 -2.08
C VAL A 7 -9.48 -5.80 -2.45
N TYR A 8 -10.51 -6.27 -3.15
CA TYR A 8 -10.58 -7.63 -3.68
C TYR A 8 -10.67 -7.62 -5.21
N SER A 9 -9.66 -8.15 -5.87
CA SER A 9 -9.67 -8.39 -7.32
C SER A 9 -8.85 -9.62 -7.66
N LEU A 10 -9.42 -10.49 -8.49
CA LEU A 10 -8.74 -11.66 -9.08
C LEU A 10 -8.23 -11.36 -10.49
N ASP A 11 -8.54 -10.18 -11.04
CA ASP A 11 -8.21 -9.82 -12.41
C ASP A 11 -6.72 -9.48 -12.50
N ASP A 12 -5.93 -10.50 -12.87
CA ASP A 12 -4.56 -10.49 -13.39
C ASP A 12 -3.45 -9.81 -12.53
N SER A 13 -2.64 -10.59 -11.79
CA SER A 13 -1.21 -10.25 -11.62
C SER A 13 -0.30 -11.24 -10.86
N PHE A 14 -0.78 -12.26 -10.16
CA PHE A 14 0.13 -13.23 -9.52
C PHE A 14 0.25 -14.53 -10.33
N SER A 15 1.19 -14.54 -11.27
CA SER A 15 1.50 -15.70 -12.13
C SER A 15 2.15 -16.85 -11.37
N GLU A 16 2.90 -16.54 -10.33
CA GLU A 16 3.57 -17.50 -9.46
C GLU A 16 2.86 -17.53 -8.11
N HIS A 17 2.30 -18.68 -7.75
CA HIS A 17 1.59 -18.86 -6.49
C HIS A 17 1.75 -20.28 -5.95
N MET A 18 1.55 -20.40 -4.64
CA MET A 18 1.45 -21.66 -3.92
C MET A 18 0.11 -21.71 -3.19
N SER A 19 -0.56 -22.85 -3.26
CA SER A 19 -1.82 -23.09 -2.56
C SER A 19 -1.71 -24.34 -1.68
N LEU A 20 -2.20 -24.23 -0.45
CA LEU A 20 -2.38 -25.34 0.48
C LEU A 20 -3.85 -25.41 0.90
N THR A 21 -4.35 -26.62 1.06
CA THR A 21 -5.70 -26.88 1.56
C THR A 21 -5.61 -27.60 2.90
N LEU A 22 -6.24 -27.02 3.91
CA LEU A 22 -6.43 -27.64 5.22
C LEU A 22 -7.81 -28.28 5.26
N TYR A 23 -7.91 -29.45 5.90
CA TYR A 23 -9.15 -30.23 6.03
C TYR A 23 -9.58 -30.34 7.51
N PRO A 24 -10.12 -29.26 8.13
CA PRO A 24 -10.50 -29.27 9.54
C PRO A 24 -11.52 -30.35 9.92
N ASP A 25 -12.35 -30.78 8.96
CA ASP A 25 -13.33 -31.84 9.17
C ASP A 25 -12.68 -33.24 9.29
N SER A 26 -11.45 -33.40 8.78
CA SER A 26 -10.67 -34.64 8.89
C SER A 26 -9.80 -34.70 10.15
N PHE A 27 -9.28 -33.55 10.61
CA PHE A 27 -8.52 -33.44 11.86
C PHE A 27 -8.54 -32.01 12.41
N ALA A 28 -8.41 -31.87 13.73
CA ALA A 28 -8.36 -30.55 14.35
C ALA A 28 -7.09 -29.77 13.95
N VAL A 29 -7.28 -28.65 13.24
CA VAL A 29 -6.20 -27.71 12.92
C VAL A 29 -5.85 -26.91 14.18
N ARG A 30 -4.74 -27.26 14.82
CA ARG A 30 -4.25 -26.58 16.04
C ARG A 30 -3.58 -25.25 15.67
N TRP A 31 -3.52 -24.31 16.61
CA TRP A 31 -2.78 -23.04 16.48
C TRP A 31 -1.32 -23.24 16.02
N SER A 32 -0.64 -24.28 16.52
CA SER A 32 0.72 -24.62 16.08
C SER A 32 0.82 -24.96 14.58
N LEU A 33 -0.24 -25.49 13.98
CA LEU A 33 -0.29 -25.77 12.54
C LEU A 33 -0.57 -24.49 11.73
N CYS A 34 -1.35 -23.55 12.28
CA CYS A 34 -1.53 -22.24 11.65
C CYS A 34 -0.17 -21.54 11.51
N ASN A 35 0.59 -21.49 12.61
CA ASN A 35 1.92 -20.90 12.64
C ASN A 35 2.91 -21.63 11.71
N LEU A 36 2.89 -22.97 11.68
CA LEU A 36 3.74 -23.75 10.79
C LEU A 36 3.41 -23.50 9.31
N THR A 37 2.13 -23.45 8.94
CA THR A 37 1.70 -23.11 7.58
C THR A 37 2.16 -21.71 7.18
N ALA A 38 2.01 -20.73 8.08
CA ALA A 38 2.42 -19.36 7.83
C ALA A 38 3.94 -19.24 7.61
N ASN A 39 4.74 -19.84 8.49
CA ASN A 39 6.20 -19.81 8.41
C ASN A 39 6.73 -20.54 7.18
N PHE A 40 6.17 -21.70 6.84
CA PHE A 40 6.58 -22.43 5.63
C PHE A 40 6.39 -21.60 4.36
N MET A 41 5.22 -20.97 4.19
CA MET A 41 4.99 -20.10 3.04
C MET A 41 5.85 -18.84 3.10
N ALA A 42 6.02 -18.24 4.28
CA ALA A 42 6.87 -17.06 4.44
C ALA A 42 8.32 -17.32 4.03
N GLU A 43 8.92 -18.42 4.49
CA GLU A 43 10.27 -18.82 4.09
C GLU A 43 10.35 -19.12 2.59
N TYR A 44 9.38 -19.86 2.04
CA TYR A 44 9.35 -20.17 0.62
C TYR A 44 9.34 -18.91 -0.26
N PHE A 45 8.45 -17.96 0.04
CA PHE A 45 8.35 -16.73 -0.76
C PHE A 45 9.51 -15.77 -0.50
N ALA A 46 10.08 -15.74 0.71
CA ALA A 46 11.23 -14.91 1.02
C ALA A 46 12.49 -15.29 0.22
N GLU A 47 12.66 -16.56 -0.15
CA GLU A 47 13.78 -17.00 -1.02
C GLU A 47 13.79 -16.34 -2.39
N LEU A 48 12.64 -15.78 -2.85
CA LEU A 48 12.51 -15.07 -4.12
C LEU A 48 12.97 -13.60 -4.02
N PHE A 49 13.41 -13.16 -2.84
CA PHE A 49 13.82 -11.78 -2.56
C PHE A 49 15.32 -11.69 -2.22
N PRO A 50 15.95 -10.52 -2.47
CA PRO A 50 17.37 -10.34 -2.22
C PRO A 50 17.71 -10.37 -0.72
N ASP A 51 18.88 -10.91 -0.39
CA ASP A 51 19.41 -10.97 0.99
C ASP A 51 19.60 -9.57 1.59
N ALA A 52 20.03 -8.60 0.78
CA ALA A 52 20.31 -7.23 1.19
C ALA A 52 19.82 -6.20 0.17
N ASP A 53 19.56 -4.99 0.68
CA ASP A 53 19.01 -3.82 -0.03
C ASP A 53 20.00 -3.16 -1.00
N ASN A 54 20.55 -3.91 -1.97
CA ASN A 54 21.58 -3.36 -2.86
C ASN A 54 21.02 -2.32 -3.86
N ASP A 55 19.78 -2.49 -4.34
CA ASP A 55 19.20 -1.65 -5.40
C ASP A 55 18.04 -0.76 -4.94
N GLY A 56 17.59 -0.92 -3.70
CA GLY A 56 16.60 -0.05 -3.10
C GLY A 56 15.15 -0.16 -3.54
N LYS A 57 14.85 -1.10 -4.44
CA LYS A 57 13.51 -1.24 -5.04
C LYS A 57 12.60 -2.16 -4.25
N LEU A 58 13.08 -3.36 -3.93
CA LEU A 58 12.33 -4.40 -3.22
C LEU A 58 12.64 -4.36 -1.72
N ILE A 59 11.70 -4.83 -0.91
CA ILE A 59 11.97 -5.18 0.48
C ILE A 59 12.91 -6.39 0.55
N SER A 60 13.69 -6.49 1.62
CA SER A 60 14.66 -7.57 1.82
C SER A 60 13.99 -8.90 2.15
N ARG A 61 14.71 -10.01 1.95
CA ARG A 61 14.30 -11.35 2.37
C ARG A 61 13.79 -11.41 3.80
N ALA A 62 14.48 -10.76 4.75
CA ALA A 62 14.08 -10.73 6.16
C ALA A 62 12.77 -9.97 6.38
N GLU A 63 12.60 -8.82 5.71
CA GLU A 63 11.36 -8.02 5.77
C GLU A 63 10.18 -8.81 5.21
N VAL A 64 10.35 -9.49 4.06
CA VAL A 64 9.31 -10.34 3.46
C VAL A 64 8.94 -11.48 4.39
N SER A 65 9.93 -12.23 4.89
CA SER A 65 9.68 -13.39 5.74
C SER A 65 8.89 -12.99 7.00
N GLY A 66 9.32 -11.94 7.70
CA GLY A 66 8.62 -11.45 8.89
C GLY A 66 7.20 -10.97 8.60
N ALA A 67 7.02 -10.20 7.51
CA ALA A 67 5.72 -9.67 7.13
C ALA A 67 4.74 -10.76 6.68
N VAL A 68 5.16 -11.67 5.79
CA VAL A 68 4.32 -12.76 5.29
C VAL A 68 3.97 -13.72 6.43
N SER A 69 4.93 -14.07 7.29
CA SER A 69 4.68 -14.95 8.44
C SER A 69 3.57 -14.37 9.33
N TYR A 70 3.70 -13.10 9.72
CA TYR A 70 2.71 -12.46 10.59
C TYR A 70 1.34 -12.33 9.91
N VAL A 71 1.31 -11.75 8.71
CA VAL A 71 0.06 -11.50 7.96
C VAL A 71 -0.68 -12.81 7.70
N LEU A 72 0.02 -13.83 7.21
CA LEU A 72 -0.60 -15.11 6.88
C LEU A 72 -1.06 -15.85 8.13
N ASN A 73 -0.30 -15.79 9.23
CA ASN A 73 -0.69 -16.39 10.49
C ASN A 73 -2.03 -15.82 10.97
N GLU A 74 -2.16 -14.48 11.01
CA GLU A 74 -3.40 -13.80 11.38
C GLU A 74 -4.59 -14.22 10.49
N LEU A 75 -4.39 -14.35 9.17
CA LEU A 75 -5.46 -14.77 8.26
C LEU A 75 -5.86 -16.24 8.48
N VAL A 76 -4.89 -17.14 8.64
CA VAL A 76 -5.13 -18.58 8.83
C VAL A 76 -5.77 -18.84 10.18
N GLU A 77 -5.30 -18.20 11.25
CA GLU A 77 -5.89 -18.31 12.59
C GLU A 77 -7.34 -17.84 12.60
N ASN A 78 -7.66 -16.72 11.95
CA ASN A 78 -9.04 -16.27 11.78
C ASN A 78 -9.88 -17.28 10.99
N ALA A 79 -9.35 -17.79 9.87
CA ALA A 79 -10.04 -18.78 9.06
C ALA A 79 -10.36 -20.04 9.87
N VAL A 80 -9.40 -20.57 10.63
CA VAL A 80 -9.59 -21.76 11.49
C VAL A 80 -10.58 -21.48 12.63
N LYS A 81 -10.46 -20.33 13.29
CA LYS A 81 -11.33 -19.93 14.41
C LYS A 81 -12.80 -19.81 14.01
N PHE A 82 -13.07 -19.27 12.81
CA PHE A 82 -14.42 -19.00 12.35
C PHE A 82 -14.95 -20.02 11.33
N ASN A 83 -14.17 -21.06 10.98
CA ASN A 83 -14.61 -22.09 10.07
C ASN A 83 -15.75 -22.91 10.68
N ARG A 84 -16.86 -23.04 9.96
CA ARG A 84 -18.00 -23.87 10.37
C ARG A 84 -17.98 -25.26 9.76
N SER A 85 -17.44 -25.39 8.55
CA SER A 85 -17.38 -26.66 7.83
C SER A 85 -16.49 -26.55 6.59
N GLY A 86 -16.04 -27.69 6.08
CA GLY A 86 -15.33 -27.75 4.81
C GLY A 86 -13.93 -27.16 4.88
N ASP A 87 -13.34 -27.07 3.70
CA ASP A 87 -11.90 -26.85 3.57
C ASP A 87 -11.52 -25.37 3.76
N ILE A 88 -10.32 -25.16 4.31
CA ILE A 88 -9.68 -23.86 4.35
C ILE A 88 -8.62 -23.85 3.26
N ASN A 89 -8.73 -22.92 2.31
CA ASN A 89 -7.72 -22.76 1.28
C ASN A 89 -6.84 -21.56 1.59
N VAL A 90 -5.53 -21.76 1.52
CA VAL A 90 -4.50 -20.77 1.78
C VAL A 90 -3.67 -20.64 0.52
N THR A 91 -3.67 -19.47 -0.09
CA THR A 91 -2.88 -19.18 -1.29
C THR A 91 -1.99 -17.98 -1.02
N VAL A 92 -0.72 -18.07 -1.38
CA VAL A 92 0.19 -16.93 -1.46
C VAL A 92 0.70 -16.82 -2.89
N GLY A 93 0.79 -15.61 -3.42
CA GLY A 93 1.33 -15.36 -4.75
C GLY A 93 2.05 -14.01 -4.85
N ILE A 94 2.93 -13.88 -5.83
CA ILE A 94 3.66 -12.64 -6.09
C ILE A 94 3.03 -11.90 -7.27
N GLY A 95 2.51 -10.72 -7.00
CA GLY A 95 2.05 -9.75 -8.00
C GLY A 95 3.20 -8.87 -8.50
N LYS A 96 2.85 -7.82 -9.28
CA LYS A 96 3.85 -6.88 -9.82
C LYS A 96 4.50 -6.00 -8.75
N GLU A 97 3.71 -5.56 -7.78
CA GLU A 97 4.15 -4.60 -6.75
C GLU A 97 3.81 -5.07 -5.33
N ASP A 98 3.13 -6.21 -5.23
CA ASP A 98 2.66 -6.79 -3.97
C ASP A 98 2.84 -8.30 -3.93
N LEU A 99 2.79 -8.83 -2.72
CA LEU A 99 2.59 -10.22 -2.40
C LEU A 99 1.18 -10.36 -1.86
N VAL A 100 0.43 -11.33 -2.39
CA VAL A 100 -0.98 -11.51 -2.11
C VAL A 100 -1.18 -12.78 -1.31
N CYS A 101 -1.73 -12.63 -0.10
CA CYS A 101 -2.21 -13.73 0.73
C CYS A 101 -3.74 -13.82 0.57
N LEU A 102 -4.25 -14.95 0.13
CA LEU A 102 -5.66 -15.22 -0.04
C LEU A 102 -6.05 -16.43 0.81
N VAL A 103 -6.93 -16.22 1.78
CA VAL A 103 -7.43 -17.29 2.65
C VAL A 103 -8.95 -17.39 2.49
N SER A 104 -9.46 -18.61 2.32
CA SER A 104 -10.89 -18.86 2.27
C SER A 104 -11.33 -19.87 3.32
N ASN A 105 -12.52 -19.63 3.89
CA ASN A 105 -13.19 -20.53 4.84
C ASN A 105 -14.71 -20.37 4.73
N HIS A 106 -15.46 -21.24 5.40
CA HIS A 106 -16.91 -21.15 5.47
C HIS A 106 -17.37 -20.63 6.83
N ILE A 107 -18.20 -19.60 6.82
CA ILE A 107 -18.83 -19.03 8.02
C ILE A 107 -20.33 -19.30 7.99
N ALA A 108 -20.97 -19.27 9.17
CA ALA A 108 -22.41 -19.43 9.27
C ALA A 108 -23.12 -18.17 8.75
N ASN A 109 -24.25 -18.34 8.05
CA ASN A 109 -25.00 -17.22 7.49
C ASN A 109 -25.46 -16.20 8.56
N GLY A 110 -25.68 -16.64 9.81
CA GLY A 110 -26.02 -15.76 10.93
C GLY A 110 -24.89 -14.82 11.37
N GLU A 111 -23.62 -15.15 11.08
CA GLU A 111 -22.44 -14.32 11.42
C GLU A 111 -22.17 -13.25 10.35
N VAL A 112 -22.74 -13.39 9.15
CA VAL A 112 -22.46 -12.50 8.01
C VAL A 112 -22.88 -11.06 8.29
N PRO A 113 -24.09 -10.75 8.82
CA PRO A 113 -24.50 -9.36 9.05
C PRO A 113 -23.56 -8.56 9.97
N PRO A 114 -23.24 -9.01 11.21
CA PRO A 114 -22.35 -8.26 12.09
C PRO A 114 -20.91 -8.21 11.55
N LEU A 115 -20.43 -9.28 10.91
CA LEU A 115 -19.12 -9.28 10.26
C LEU A 115 -19.05 -8.23 9.15
N ARG A 116 -20.08 -8.19 8.29
CA ARG A 116 -20.16 -7.25 7.17
C ARG A 116 -20.06 -5.79 7.62
N GLU A 117 -20.74 -5.41 8.71
CA GLU A 117 -20.62 -4.05 9.27
C GLU A 117 -19.18 -3.73 9.65
N LYS A 118 -18.50 -4.67 10.33
CA LYS A 118 -17.10 -4.52 10.70
C LYS A 118 -16.16 -4.44 9.49
N LEU A 119 -16.39 -5.25 8.45
CA LEU A 119 -15.60 -5.19 7.21
C LEU A 119 -15.79 -3.86 6.49
N LEU A 120 -17.00 -3.29 6.50
CA LEU A 120 -17.28 -1.98 5.92
C LEU A 120 -16.57 -0.87 6.69
N GLU A 121 -16.57 -0.91 8.03
CA GLU A 121 -15.82 0.03 8.88
C GLU A 121 -14.32 0.00 8.55
N LEU A 122 -13.73 -1.21 8.54
CA LEU A 122 -12.31 -1.43 8.17
C LEU A 122 -11.97 -0.93 6.77
N SER A 123 -12.91 -0.95 5.83
CA SER A 123 -12.68 -0.49 4.45
C SER A 123 -12.79 1.03 4.24
N ARG A 124 -13.30 1.77 5.23
CA ARG A 124 -13.67 3.20 5.09
C ARG A 124 -12.92 4.12 6.02
N GLU A 125 -12.60 3.67 7.23
CA GLU A 125 -11.92 4.48 8.23
C GLU A 125 -10.40 4.30 8.20
N ASP A 126 -9.69 5.24 8.81
CA ASP A 126 -8.24 5.16 8.96
C ASP A 126 -7.85 4.01 9.91
N PRO A 127 -7.00 3.05 9.48
CA PRO A 127 -6.65 1.88 10.29
C PRO A 127 -5.91 2.24 11.58
N GLY A 128 -5.11 3.31 11.59
CA GLY A 128 -4.36 3.74 12.77
C GLY A 128 -5.27 4.29 13.86
N GLU A 129 -6.26 5.11 13.48
CA GLU A 129 -7.27 5.59 14.44
C GLU A 129 -8.17 4.46 14.95
N LEU A 130 -8.58 3.53 14.08
CA LEU A 130 -9.32 2.34 14.50
C LEU A 130 -8.51 1.45 15.44
N LEU A 131 -7.22 1.24 15.16
CA LEU A 131 -6.30 0.48 16.01
C LEU A 131 -6.20 1.11 17.40
N ARG A 132 -6.00 2.44 17.45
CA ARG A 132 -5.94 3.18 18.71
C ARG A 132 -7.24 3.03 19.51
N ARG A 133 -8.39 3.26 18.87
CA ARG A 133 -9.72 3.15 19.50
C ARG A 133 -9.96 1.73 20.05
N GLN A 134 -9.64 0.70 19.27
CA GLN A 134 -9.83 -0.69 19.66
C GLN A 134 -8.85 -1.11 20.78
N ALA A 135 -7.61 -0.63 20.74
CA ALA A 135 -6.62 -0.88 21.79
C ALA A 135 -7.03 -0.24 23.12
N GLU A 136 -7.54 1.00 23.10
CA GLU A 136 -8.08 1.69 24.27
C GLU A 136 -9.28 0.93 24.86
N ALA A 137 -10.25 0.53 24.03
CA ALA A 137 -11.41 -0.24 24.47
C ALA A 137 -11.00 -1.60 25.09
N ASN A 138 -10.02 -2.30 24.49
CA ASN A 138 -9.52 -3.56 25.03
C ASN A 138 -8.74 -3.39 26.35
N ALA A 139 -8.12 -2.23 26.59
CA ALA A 139 -7.42 -1.94 27.84
C ALA A 139 -8.38 -1.64 29.01
N GLU A 140 -9.57 -1.11 28.70
CA GLU A 140 -10.62 -0.82 29.68
C GLU A 140 -11.45 -2.05 30.05
N ASP A 141 -11.45 -3.10 29.21
CA ASP A 141 -12.18 -4.34 29.43
C ASP A 141 -11.24 -5.47 29.91
N VAL A 142 -11.42 -5.89 31.17
CA VAL A 142 -10.60 -6.94 31.81
C VAL A 142 -10.78 -8.31 31.15
N GLU A 143 -11.88 -8.54 30.42
CA GLU A 143 -12.14 -9.79 29.71
C GLU A 143 -11.73 -9.74 28.22
N ALA A 144 -11.31 -8.58 27.70
CA ALA A 144 -10.93 -8.45 26.30
C ALA A 144 -9.61 -9.17 25.99
N THR A 145 -9.70 -10.33 25.34
CA THR A 145 -8.53 -11.14 24.93
C THR A 145 -7.84 -10.62 23.65
N GLY A 146 -7.80 -9.29 23.43
CA GLY A 146 -7.17 -8.70 22.23
C GLY A 146 -7.90 -8.99 20.90
N SER A 147 -9.16 -9.42 20.96
CA SER A 147 -9.96 -9.76 19.76
C SER A 147 -10.14 -8.54 18.86
N GLY A 148 -9.99 -8.72 17.55
CA GLY A 148 -10.25 -7.66 16.56
C GLY A 148 -9.07 -6.75 16.25
N LEU A 149 -7.90 -6.95 16.86
CA LEU A 149 -6.69 -6.18 16.54
C LEU A 149 -5.95 -6.71 15.31
N GLY A 150 -6.05 -8.00 14.98
CA GLY A 150 -5.25 -8.65 13.93
C GLY A 150 -5.28 -7.92 12.58
N TYR A 151 -6.47 -7.66 12.02
CA TYR A 151 -6.61 -6.90 10.77
C TYR A 151 -6.06 -5.46 10.89
N LEU A 152 -6.26 -4.79 12.03
CA LEU A 152 -5.80 -3.42 12.24
C LEU A 152 -4.28 -3.33 12.36
N ILE A 153 -3.65 -4.31 13.00
CA ILE A 153 -2.18 -4.41 13.11
C ILE A 153 -1.57 -4.63 11.72
N ILE A 154 -2.08 -5.59 10.93
CA ILE A 154 -1.51 -5.85 9.60
C ILE A 154 -1.71 -4.66 8.64
N MET A 155 -2.82 -3.93 8.75
CA MET A 155 -3.03 -2.72 7.96
C MET A 155 -2.10 -1.59 8.39
N SER A 156 -1.93 -1.37 9.70
CA SER A 156 -1.17 -0.22 10.24
C SER A 156 0.34 -0.43 10.17
N ASP A 157 0.83 -1.59 10.61
CA ASP A 157 2.28 -1.83 10.79
C ASP A 157 2.95 -2.35 9.51
N TYR A 158 2.19 -3.05 8.66
CA TYR A 158 2.70 -3.68 7.43
C TYR A 158 2.16 -3.03 6.15
N GLY A 159 1.27 -2.03 6.26
CA GLY A 159 0.67 -1.35 5.11
C GLY A 159 -0.19 -2.26 4.23
N VAL A 160 -0.73 -3.33 4.80
CA VAL A 160 -1.54 -4.31 4.05
C VAL A 160 -2.85 -3.68 3.62
N SER A 161 -3.19 -3.85 2.35
CA SER A 161 -4.55 -3.57 1.86
C SER A 161 -5.40 -4.83 1.94
N LEU A 162 -6.55 -4.74 2.62
CA LEU A 162 -7.47 -5.86 2.78
C LEU A 162 -8.69 -5.76 1.86
N GLY A 163 -9.17 -6.90 1.41
CA GLY A 163 -10.45 -7.04 0.72
C GLY A 163 -11.08 -8.39 0.97
N TRP A 164 -12.40 -8.43 0.86
CA TRP A 164 -13.19 -9.62 1.15
C TRP A 164 -14.18 -9.88 0.03
N LYS A 165 -14.41 -11.17 -0.23
CA LYS A 165 -15.53 -11.63 -1.05
C LYS A 165 -16.40 -12.57 -0.23
N LEU A 166 -17.67 -12.20 -0.08
CA LEU A 166 -18.71 -12.99 0.58
C LEU A 166 -19.54 -13.68 -0.50
N ASP A 167 -19.43 -15.01 -0.59
CA ASP A 167 -20.14 -15.84 -1.54
C ASP A 167 -21.07 -16.81 -0.80
N PRO A 168 -22.39 -16.59 -0.78
CA PRO A 168 -23.33 -17.55 -0.20
C PRO A 168 -23.23 -18.89 -0.95
N VAL A 169 -22.90 -19.98 -0.23
CA VAL A 169 -22.70 -21.31 -0.84
C VAL A 169 -23.81 -22.30 -0.52
N SER A 170 -24.51 -22.11 0.61
CA SER A 170 -25.65 -22.93 1.00
C SER A 170 -26.64 -22.15 1.87
N ALA A 171 -27.75 -22.79 2.25
CA ALA A 171 -28.73 -22.20 3.15
C ALA A 171 -28.15 -21.93 4.57
N GLN A 172 -27.06 -22.59 4.94
CA GLN A 172 -26.43 -22.48 6.25
C GLN A 172 -25.10 -21.70 6.21
N ASN A 173 -24.38 -21.74 5.08
CA ASN A 173 -23.00 -21.28 5.00
C ASN A 173 -22.75 -20.26 3.89
N THR A 174 -21.85 -19.34 4.18
CA THR A 174 -21.25 -18.39 3.24
C THR A 174 -19.75 -18.64 3.20
N CYS A 175 -19.18 -18.75 2.01
CA CYS A 175 -17.74 -18.74 1.82
C CYS A 175 -17.25 -17.30 1.90
N ILE A 176 -16.34 -17.03 2.84
CA ILE A 176 -15.61 -15.77 2.89
C ILE A 176 -14.22 -16.01 2.31
N ARG A 177 -13.78 -15.12 1.43
CA ARG A 177 -12.39 -15.03 0.97
C ARG A 177 -11.81 -13.73 1.48
N THR A 178 -10.74 -13.81 2.26
CA THR A 178 -9.98 -12.68 2.75
C THR A 178 -8.70 -12.56 1.94
N MET A 179 -8.53 -11.43 1.27
CA MET A 179 -7.35 -11.07 0.49
C MET A 179 -6.57 -10.00 1.24
N ALA A 180 -5.29 -10.25 1.50
CA ALA A 180 -4.32 -9.29 1.99
C ALA A 180 -3.27 -9.04 0.92
N ARG A 181 -3.07 -7.78 0.55
CA ARG A 181 -2.02 -7.35 -0.38
C ARG A 181 -0.93 -6.64 0.41
N LEU A 182 0.20 -7.31 0.56
CA LEU A 182 1.40 -6.80 1.19
C LEU A 182 2.28 -6.13 0.13
N PRO A 183 2.58 -4.84 0.22
CA PRO A 183 3.38 -4.19 -0.80
C PRO A 183 4.85 -4.58 -0.67
N ILE A 184 5.47 -5.04 -1.76
CA ILE A 184 6.85 -5.56 -1.78
C ILE A 184 7.87 -4.59 -2.38
N LEU A 185 7.41 -3.51 -2.97
CA LEU A 185 8.26 -2.37 -3.30
C LEU A 185 8.43 -1.49 -2.06
N LYS A 186 9.67 -1.03 -1.80
CA LYS A 186 9.91 -0.04 -0.73
C LYS A 186 9.08 1.21 -1.00
N GLU A 187 8.72 1.96 0.04
CA GLU A 187 7.93 3.19 -0.11
C GLU A 187 8.58 4.17 -1.11
N ARG A 188 9.91 4.34 -1.07
CA ARG A 188 10.65 5.12 -2.08
C ARG A 188 10.45 4.62 -3.51
N ALA A 189 10.32 3.31 -3.71
CA ALA A 189 10.10 2.68 -5.01
C ALA A 189 8.62 2.74 -5.42
N ARG A 190 7.68 2.67 -4.47
CA ARG A 190 6.24 2.94 -4.69
C ARG A 190 5.98 4.40 -5.02
N MET A 191 6.87 5.29 -4.59
CA MET A 191 6.85 6.71 -4.88
C MET A 191 7.80 7.09 -6.01
N GLU A 192 8.25 6.13 -6.81
CA GLU A 192 9.18 6.33 -7.93
C GLU A 192 8.51 5.96 -9.27
N ILE A 193 8.65 6.84 -10.25
CA ILE A 193 8.15 6.71 -11.61
C ILE A 193 9.35 6.73 -12.55
N LYS A 194 9.50 5.69 -13.37
CA LYS A 194 10.55 5.60 -14.40
C LYS A 194 9.95 5.53 -15.79
N GLY A 195 10.40 6.41 -16.67
CA GLY A 195 10.26 6.25 -18.11
C GLY A 195 11.61 6.00 -18.76
N GLY A 196 11.64 5.87 -20.09
CA GLY A 196 12.86 5.53 -20.82
C GLY A 196 14.04 6.46 -20.54
N ASN A 197 13.79 7.77 -20.41
CA ASN A 197 14.83 8.78 -20.23
C ASN A 197 14.59 9.70 -19.03
N TYR A 198 13.65 9.38 -18.13
CA TYR A 198 13.34 10.22 -16.98
C TYR A 198 13.00 9.40 -15.76
N ARG A 199 13.14 10.03 -14.60
CA ARG A 199 12.79 9.47 -13.31
C ARG A 199 12.19 10.57 -12.45
N VAL A 200 11.10 10.28 -11.75
CA VAL A 200 10.49 11.16 -10.74
C VAL A 200 10.27 10.35 -9.48
N TRP A 201 10.71 10.82 -8.32
CA TRP A 201 10.45 10.11 -7.07
C TRP A 201 10.30 11.06 -5.88
N TYR A 202 9.63 10.61 -4.82
CA TYR A 202 9.54 11.33 -3.56
C TYR A 202 10.37 10.66 -2.46
N ASP A 203 11.13 11.47 -1.73
CA ASP A 203 11.83 11.10 -0.51
C ASP A 203 11.09 11.69 0.69
N PRO A 204 10.43 10.87 1.53
CA PRO A 204 9.68 11.34 2.69
C PRO A 204 10.58 11.85 3.82
N ALA A 205 11.83 11.39 3.93
CA ALA A 205 12.76 11.85 4.96
C ALA A 205 13.19 13.31 4.72
N GLU A 206 13.39 13.66 3.45
CA GLU A 206 13.78 15.01 3.01
C GLU A 206 12.58 15.88 2.60
N VAL A 207 11.37 15.33 2.57
CA VAL A 207 10.15 15.94 2.02
C VAL A 207 10.43 16.56 0.64
N THR A 208 11.09 15.78 -0.23
CA THR A 208 11.62 16.25 -1.51
C THR A 208 11.17 15.37 -2.66
N VAL A 209 10.59 15.98 -3.70
CA VAL A 209 10.28 15.34 -4.97
C VAL A 209 11.42 15.62 -5.95
N TYR A 210 12.08 14.58 -6.43
CA TYR A 210 13.16 14.67 -7.39
C TYR A 210 12.65 14.44 -8.81
N PHE A 211 13.15 15.25 -9.73
CA PHE A 211 12.96 15.10 -11.17
C PHE A 211 14.32 14.98 -11.84
N GLU A 212 14.49 13.94 -12.66
CA GLU A 212 15.74 13.63 -13.33
C GLU A 212 15.51 13.27 -14.81
N GLY A 213 16.46 13.65 -15.68
CA GLY A 213 16.51 13.22 -17.08
C GLY A 213 15.77 14.13 -18.07
N ILE A 214 15.07 13.53 -19.05
CA ILE A 214 14.37 14.21 -20.15
C ILE A 214 12.90 13.81 -20.11
N LEU A 215 12.05 14.73 -19.65
CA LEU A 215 10.64 14.48 -19.44
C LEU A 215 9.82 15.14 -20.56
N ARG A 216 9.50 14.34 -21.59
CA ARG A 216 8.78 14.73 -22.81
C ARG A 216 7.62 13.77 -23.09
N LEU A 217 6.62 13.78 -22.21
CA LEU A 217 5.44 12.93 -22.34
C LEU A 217 4.40 13.53 -23.31
N GLY A 218 3.66 12.68 -24.01
CA GLY A 218 2.81 13.00 -25.16
C GLY A 218 1.52 13.75 -24.86
N GLY A 219 1.09 13.84 -23.60
CA GLY A 219 -0.13 14.55 -23.22
C GLY A 219 -0.51 14.36 -21.74
N PRO A 220 -1.62 14.98 -21.28
CA PRO A 220 -2.03 14.95 -19.87
C PRO A 220 -2.18 13.55 -19.27
N GLN A 221 -2.65 12.57 -20.05
CA GLN A 221 -2.83 11.19 -19.58
C GLN A 221 -1.51 10.53 -19.17
N GLU A 222 -0.43 10.77 -19.91
CA GLU A 222 0.89 10.21 -19.58
C GLU A 222 1.50 10.87 -18.34
N TYR A 223 1.06 12.09 -17.99
CA TYR A 223 1.47 12.77 -16.76
C TYR A 223 0.68 12.32 -15.53
N GLN A 224 -0.42 11.58 -15.68
CA GLN A 224 -1.27 11.18 -14.56
C GLN A 224 -0.51 10.50 -13.42
N PRO A 225 0.45 9.57 -13.65
CA PRO A 225 1.20 8.97 -12.56
C PRO A 225 2.01 9.99 -11.75
N ILE A 226 2.53 11.03 -12.41
CA ILE A 226 3.29 12.12 -11.75
C ILE A 226 2.33 13.04 -10.98
N GLU A 227 1.15 13.33 -11.54
CA GLU A 227 0.09 14.06 -10.83
C GLU A 227 -0.32 13.30 -9.56
N ASP A 228 -0.56 11.99 -9.64
CA ASP A 228 -0.94 11.14 -8.51
C ASP A 228 0.15 11.09 -7.43
N LEU A 229 1.43 11.02 -7.82
CA LEU A 229 2.55 11.10 -6.89
C LEU A 229 2.56 12.43 -6.14
N LEU A 230 2.43 13.54 -6.86
CA LEU A 230 2.40 14.87 -6.28
C LEU A 230 1.20 15.07 -5.35
N GLU A 231 0.02 14.55 -5.70
CA GLU A 231 -1.15 14.56 -4.81
C GLU A 231 -0.91 13.78 -3.52
N LYS A 232 -0.28 12.59 -3.60
CA LYS A 232 0.09 11.81 -2.40
C LYS A 232 1.06 12.56 -1.50
N VAL A 233 2.06 13.25 -2.07
CA VAL A 233 2.98 14.11 -1.31
C VAL A 233 2.22 15.20 -0.55
N LEU A 234 1.18 15.77 -1.18
CA LEU A 234 0.32 16.75 -0.54
C LEU A 234 -0.59 16.18 0.54
N LEU A 235 -0.80 14.87 0.65
CA LEU A 235 -1.56 14.32 1.79
C LEU A 235 -0.76 14.50 3.10
N GLY A 236 0.58 14.51 3.01
CA GLY A 236 1.45 14.83 4.14
C GLY A 236 1.17 16.22 4.72
N ASN A 237 1.24 16.36 6.05
CA ASN A 237 1.07 17.64 6.74
C ASN A 237 2.39 18.43 6.86
N ALA A 238 3.21 18.38 5.80
CA ALA A 238 4.48 19.09 5.75
C ALA A 238 4.26 20.60 5.59
N LYS A 239 5.07 21.39 6.31
CA LYS A 239 5.06 22.87 6.21
C LYS A 239 5.83 23.38 5.00
N SER A 240 6.77 22.59 4.48
CA SER A 240 7.59 22.87 3.31
C SER A 240 7.74 21.60 2.49
N ILE A 241 7.67 21.72 1.16
CA ILE A 241 7.94 20.65 0.21
C ILE A 241 8.98 21.16 -0.79
N THR A 242 10.00 20.35 -1.04
CA THR A 242 11.03 20.66 -2.02
C THR A 242 10.78 19.94 -3.35
N ILE A 243 10.98 20.61 -4.47
CA ILE A 243 11.13 19.98 -5.79
C ILE A 243 12.58 20.15 -6.23
N ASP A 244 13.29 19.05 -6.37
CA ASP A 244 14.67 19.04 -6.86
C ASP A 244 14.70 18.72 -8.35
N MET A 245 15.17 19.67 -9.15
CA MET A 245 15.21 19.58 -10.61
C MET A 245 16.64 19.70 -11.13
N ARG A 246 17.66 19.65 -10.28
CA ARG A 246 19.06 19.92 -10.68
C ARG A 246 19.54 19.03 -11.82
N THR A 247 18.99 17.82 -11.93
CA THR A 247 19.33 16.82 -12.97
C THR A 247 18.24 16.64 -14.03
N LEU A 248 17.20 17.49 -14.05
CA LEU A 248 16.17 17.49 -15.10
C LEU A 248 16.58 18.37 -16.28
N ASN A 249 17.16 17.75 -17.30
CA ASN A 249 17.69 18.40 -18.49
C ASN A 249 16.60 19.00 -19.39
N PHE A 250 15.39 18.44 -19.39
CA PHE A 250 14.30 18.93 -20.23
C PHE A 250 12.92 18.62 -19.62
N LEU A 251 12.00 19.57 -19.75
CA LEU A 251 10.59 19.43 -19.41
C LEU A 251 9.75 20.14 -20.48
N ASN A 252 8.76 19.44 -21.07
CA ASN A 252 7.85 20.08 -22.02
C ASN A 252 6.77 20.94 -21.34
N SER A 253 5.98 21.66 -22.13
CA SER A 253 4.93 22.56 -21.64
C SER A 253 3.86 21.87 -20.78
N SER A 254 3.48 20.64 -21.14
CA SER A 254 2.52 19.85 -20.37
C SER A 254 3.06 19.53 -18.98
N GLY A 255 4.34 19.17 -18.86
CA GLY A 255 4.97 18.91 -17.56
C GLY A 255 5.13 20.18 -16.72
N ILE A 256 5.41 21.32 -17.33
CA ILE A 256 5.38 22.62 -16.63
C ILE A 256 3.98 22.91 -16.07
N ASN A 257 2.92 22.57 -16.81
CA ASN A 257 1.55 22.74 -16.33
C ASN A 257 1.22 21.86 -15.12
N VAL A 258 1.79 20.65 -15.03
CA VAL A 258 1.71 19.80 -13.83
C VAL A 258 2.29 20.52 -12.61
N LEU A 259 3.47 21.14 -12.76
CA LEU A 259 4.08 21.91 -11.67
C LEU A 259 3.23 23.11 -11.25
N TYR A 260 2.57 23.78 -12.21
CA TYR A 260 1.64 24.87 -11.90
C TYR A 260 0.42 24.38 -11.11
N LYS A 261 -0.20 23.27 -11.52
CA LYS A 261 -1.30 22.65 -10.77
C LYS A 261 -0.87 22.33 -9.34
N PHE A 262 0.32 21.74 -9.18
CA PHE A 262 0.88 21.40 -7.88
C PHE A 262 1.09 22.62 -6.98
N ALA A 263 1.70 23.68 -7.50
CA ALA A 263 1.87 24.94 -6.76
C ALA A 263 0.51 25.55 -6.32
N ILE A 264 -0.51 25.49 -7.19
CA ILE A 264 -1.87 25.94 -6.83
C ILE A 264 -2.45 25.08 -5.70
N ALA A 265 -2.28 23.76 -5.76
CA ALA A 265 -2.78 22.83 -4.75
C ALA A 265 -2.10 23.06 -3.39
N MET A 266 -0.78 23.25 -3.35
CA MET A 266 -0.03 23.62 -2.15
C MET A 266 -0.58 24.88 -1.48
N ARG A 267 -0.81 25.94 -2.28
CA ARG A 267 -1.39 27.19 -1.78
C ARG A 267 -2.76 26.96 -1.15
N LYS A 268 -3.63 26.18 -1.81
CA LYS A 268 -4.99 25.87 -1.34
C LYS A 268 -5.01 25.05 -0.04
N LYS A 269 -4.01 24.19 0.20
CA LYS A 269 -3.96 23.33 1.40
C LYS A 269 -3.64 24.10 2.69
N GLY A 270 -2.95 25.24 2.59
CA GLY A 270 -2.59 26.05 3.76
C GLY A 270 -1.32 26.87 3.57
N ASP A 271 -1.08 27.32 2.33
CA ASP A 271 0.11 28.10 1.96
C ASP A 271 1.45 27.40 2.31
N VAL A 272 1.53 26.10 2.03
CA VAL A 272 2.74 25.28 2.19
C VAL A 272 3.90 25.90 1.41
N GLN A 273 5.08 26.01 2.02
CA GLN A 273 6.26 26.54 1.33
C GLN A 273 6.69 25.61 0.20
N LEU A 274 6.84 26.15 -1.01
CA LEU A 274 7.41 25.45 -2.16
C LEU A 274 8.85 25.89 -2.36
N VAL A 275 9.80 24.99 -2.09
CA VAL A 275 11.22 25.20 -2.39
C VAL A 275 11.55 24.49 -3.71
N VAL A 276 12.16 25.18 -4.66
CA VAL A 276 12.61 24.57 -5.92
C VAL A 276 14.13 24.68 -6.03
N ARG A 277 14.80 23.53 -6.13
CA ARG A 277 16.23 23.43 -6.37
C ARG A 277 16.49 23.22 -7.85
N GLY A 278 17.16 24.18 -8.48
CA GLY A 278 17.55 24.10 -9.90
C GLY A 278 19.06 24.20 -10.11
N SER A 279 19.50 23.92 -11.33
CA SER A 279 20.89 24.07 -11.76
C SER A 279 21.03 25.28 -12.68
N LYS A 280 22.07 26.10 -12.45
CA LYS A 280 22.44 27.20 -13.37
C LYS A 280 22.90 26.69 -14.74
N ALA A 281 23.35 25.44 -14.81
CA ALA A 281 23.81 24.83 -16.05
C ALA A 281 22.68 24.50 -17.03
N ILE A 282 21.42 24.46 -16.58
CA ILE A 282 20.25 24.07 -17.40
C ILE A 282 19.41 25.32 -17.73
N PRO A 283 19.52 25.89 -18.95
CA PRO A 283 19.04 27.25 -19.22
C PRO A 283 17.53 27.48 -19.06
N TRP A 284 16.71 26.45 -19.31
CA TRP A 284 15.25 26.59 -19.21
C TRP A 284 14.79 26.73 -17.76
N GLN A 285 15.53 26.18 -16.80
CA GLN A 285 15.14 26.19 -15.39
C GLN A 285 15.09 27.61 -14.84
N GLY A 286 16.09 28.44 -15.17
CA GLY A 286 16.12 29.85 -14.78
C GLY A 286 15.05 30.73 -15.44
N LYS A 287 14.46 30.27 -16.56
CA LYS A 287 13.41 31.02 -17.28
C LYS A 287 12.01 30.61 -16.85
N SER A 288 11.78 29.31 -16.67
CA SER A 288 10.44 28.75 -16.47
C SER A 288 10.08 28.58 -15.00
N LEU A 289 10.97 28.01 -14.18
CA LEU A 289 10.66 27.67 -12.78
C LEU A 289 10.31 28.88 -11.90
N PRO A 290 10.92 30.07 -12.05
CA PRO A 290 10.52 31.24 -11.29
C PRO A 290 9.06 31.69 -11.51
N ASN A 291 8.36 31.18 -12.54
CA ASN A 291 6.95 31.47 -12.74
C ASN A 291 6.04 30.76 -11.71
N LEU A 292 6.53 29.72 -11.02
CA LEU A 292 5.78 29.03 -9.97
C LEU A 292 5.35 29.98 -8.84
N LYS A 293 6.12 31.03 -8.57
CA LYS A 293 5.78 32.08 -7.58
C LYS A 293 4.46 32.80 -7.86
N LYS A 294 3.97 32.77 -9.12
CA LYS A 294 2.67 33.34 -9.50
C LYS A 294 1.51 32.49 -8.98
N PHE A 295 1.76 31.23 -8.68
CA PHE A 295 0.76 30.24 -8.29
C PHE A 295 0.83 29.88 -6.80
N ASN A 296 2.02 29.90 -6.21
CA ASN A 296 2.25 29.83 -4.76
C ASN A 296 3.18 30.99 -4.35
N GLN A 297 2.71 31.91 -3.51
CA GLN A 297 3.52 33.08 -3.10
C GLN A 297 4.58 32.70 -2.06
N ASN A 298 4.35 31.64 -1.28
CA ASN A 298 5.32 31.04 -0.39
C ASN A 298 6.30 30.15 -1.17
N PHE A 299 7.03 30.78 -2.10
CA PHE A 299 7.93 30.12 -3.05
C PHE A 299 9.37 30.59 -2.85
N GLU A 300 10.29 29.64 -2.83
CA GLU A 300 11.72 29.89 -2.80
C GLU A 300 12.40 29.13 -3.95
N MET A 301 13.29 29.82 -4.69
CA MET A 301 14.13 29.20 -5.71
C MET A 301 15.58 29.20 -5.24
N ILE A 302 16.19 28.03 -5.20
CA ILE A 302 17.60 27.85 -4.85
C ILE A 302 18.32 27.33 -6.10
N PHE A 303 19.33 28.04 -6.56
CA PHE A 303 20.24 27.53 -7.57
C PHE A 303 21.43 26.88 -6.88
N CYS A 304 21.61 25.58 -7.10
CA CYS A 304 22.81 24.88 -6.69
C CYS A 304 23.80 24.86 -7.86
N ASP A 305 25.06 25.13 -7.55
CA ASP A 305 26.18 25.03 -8.49
C ASP A 305 26.58 23.57 -8.72
#